data_AF-A0A7Y5G4G3-F1
#
_entry.id   AF-A0A7Y5G4G3-F1
#
_cell.length_a   1.000
_cell.length_b   1.000
_cell.length_c   1.000
_cell.angle_alpha   90.00
_cell.angle_beta   90.00
_cell.angle_gamma   90.00
#
_symmetry.space_group_name_H-M   'P 1'
#
loop_
_entity.id
_entity.type
_entity.pdbx_description
1 polymer ?
#
loop_
_entity_poly.entity_id
_entity_poly.type
_entity_poly.pdbx_seq_one_letter_code
_entity_poly.pdbx_strand_id
1 'polypeptide(L)'
;MQNLRYCSAAKMSKTFLLIAATTASLFAQTPSNLPGTIAYFRVTGATQTEPGTSELHLVKPDGSDDRIIYSTPRGLVSIYPVPGWRPDGEEIAFISAHEFGCSRFDSDIFGIRPDGSGLRRITNAPRCEDLAAFPRGSARVTIENQTLNASIFFIYIEGAAELQQATISPGFSSTLTINNIADLGRQQIVYVKSGSGTWFNPAAYVDIEPGQTVTAGSSVQITSGYGPFQLRINNFTWKGDGSEIAYIV
;
A
#
# COMPACT_ATOMS: atom_id res chain seq x y z
N MET A 1 82.11 32.11 -65.90
CA MET A 1 81.10 33.05 -66.47
C MET A 1 79.78 32.29 -66.48
N GLN A 2 78.66 32.63 -65.85
CA GLN A 2 78.07 33.79 -65.14
C GLN A 2 77.21 33.20 -64.00
N ASN A 3 77.22 33.69 -62.76
CA ASN A 3 76.44 34.82 -62.22
C ASN A 3 74.90 34.83 -62.46
N LEU A 4 74.18 34.46 -61.38
CA LEU A 4 73.12 35.22 -60.66
C LEU A 4 71.66 35.30 -61.17
N ARG A 5 70.75 34.90 -60.24
CA ARG A 5 69.51 35.59 -59.74
C ARG A 5 68.27 35.58 -60.67
N TYR A 6 66.98 35.49 -60.26
CA TYR A 6 66.14 35.44 -59.02
C TYR A 6 64.87 34.61 -59.42
N CYS A 7 64.00 34.03 -58.57
CA CYS A 7 63.09 34.73 -57.64
C CYS A 7 62.26 33.76 -56.76
N SER A 8 62.25 34.09 -55.46
CA SER A 8 61.22 33.99 -54.39
C SER A 8 60.24 32.82 -54.20
N ALA A 9 60.10 32.50 -52.91
CA ALA A 9 59.35 31.43 -52.26
C ALA A 9 57.82 31.60 -52.18
N ALA A 10 57.12 30.47 -52.19
CA ALA A 10 55.75 30.34 -51.68
C ALA A 10 55.76 29.65 -50.30
N LYS A 11 55.18 30.30 -49.29
CA LYS A 11 54.93 29.75 -47.95
C LYS A 11 53.73 28.81 -48.00
N MET A 12 53.90 27.53 -47.63
CA MET A 12 52.78 26.64 -47.30
C MET A 12 52.44 26.78 -45.81
N SER A 13 51.23 27.27 -45.52
CA SER A 13 50.64 27.27 -44.18
C SER A 13 49.98 25.92 -43.92
N LYS A 14 50.38 25.23 -42.85
CA LYS A 14 49.71 24.02 -42.34
C LYS A 14 48.58 24.45 -41.41
N THR A 15 47.33 24.28 -41.83
CA THR A 15 46.16 24.45 -40.98
C THR A 15 46.03 23.25 -40.04
N PHE A 16 46.18 23.47 -38.73
CA PHE A 16 45.73 22.53 -37.70
C PHE A 16 44.22 22.72 -37.50
N LEU A 17 43.44 21.65 -37.70
CA LEU A 17 42.03 21.62 -37.32
C LEU A 17 41.95 21.23 -35.84
N LEU A 18 41.67 22.20 -34.95
CA LEU A 18 41.22 21.90 -33.59
C LEU A 18 39.77 21.44 -33.67
N ILE A 19 39.50 20.16 -33.41
CA ILE A 19 38.15 19.70 -33.11
C ILE A 19 37.90 20.04 -31.63
N ALA A 20 37.17 21.13 -31.38
CA ALA A 20 36.62 21.37 -30.05
C ALA A 20 35.55 20.32 -29.78
N ALA A 21 35.88 19.31 -28.98
CA ALA A 21 34.87 18.42 -28.42
C ALA A 21 34.08 19.20 -27.36
N THR A 22 32.97 19.83 -27.77
CA THR A 22 31.98 20.30 -26.80
C THR A 22 31.33 19.07 -26.18
N THR A 23 31.72 18.73 -24.95
CA THR A 23 30.88 17.89 -24.09
C THR A 23 29.61 18.68 -23.82
N ALA A 24 28.57 18.44 -24.62
CA ALA A 24 27.24 18.84 -24.24
C ALA A 24 26.87 18.03 -23.00
N SER A 25 26.87 18.66 -21.83
CA SER A 25 26.18 18.10 -20.67
C SER A 25 24.72 17.92 -21.08
N LEU A 26 24.30 16.68 -21.33
CA LEU A 26 22.90 16.31 -21.30
C LEU A 26 22.43 16.39 -19.84
N PHE A 27 22.24 17.60 -19.34
CA PHE A 27 21.12 17.76 -18.43
C PHE A 27 19.88 17.55 -19.29
N ALA A 28 19.08 16.55 -18.95
CA ALA A 28 17.75 16.44 -19.51
C ALA A 28 17.09 17.81 -19.35
N GLN A 29 16.82 18.50 -20.46
CA GLN A 29 15.98 19.69 -20.42
C GLN A 29 14.66 19.23 -19.85
N THR A 30 14.30 19.72 -18.66
CA THR A 30 12.95 19.57 -18.13
C THR A 30 12.00 20.10 -19.21
N PRO A 31 10.98 19.34 -19.63
CA PRO A 31 10.01 19.85 -20.59
C PRO A 31 9.44 21.16 -20.07
N SER A 32 9.51 22.22 -20.88
CA SER A 32 9.10 23.58 -20.51
C SER A 32 7.57 23.78 -20.41
N ASN A 33 6.80 22.68 -20.43
CA ASN A 33 5.37 22.62 -20.16
C ASN A 33 5.07 21.32 -19.39
N LEU A 34 5.11 21.34 -18.06
CA LEU A 34 4.49 20.28 -17.26
C LEU A 34 3.16 20.81 -16.71
N PRO A 35 2.01 20.69 -17.41
CA PRO A 35 0.74 20.64 -16.71
C PRO A 35 0.58 19.25 -16.08
N GLY A 36 1.50 18.89 -15.18
CA GLY A 36 1.44 17.63 -14.44
C GLY A 36 0.51 17.79 -13.25
N THR A 37 -0.36 16.81 -12.99
CA THR A 37 -1.18 16.85 -11.78
C THR A 37 -0.39 16.33 -10.58
N ILE A 38 -0.39 17.09 -9.49
CA ILE A 38 0.23 16.70 -8.22
C ILE A 38 -0.85 16.03 -7.37
N ALA A 39 -0.55 14.84 -6.86
CA ALA A 39 -1.37 14.16 -5.86
C ALA A 39 -0.79 14.43 -4.47
N TYR A 40 -1.61 14.77 -3.50
CA TYR A 40 -1.18 14.98 -2.12
C TYR A 40 -2.31 14.70 -1.12
N PHE A 41 -1.97 14.54 0.16
CA PHE A 41 -2.97 14.35 1.21
C PHE A 41 -3.15 15.59 2.07
N ARG A 42 -4.39 15.81 2.50
CA ARG A 42 -4.76 16.82 3.48
C ARG A 42 -5.52 16.13 4.61
N VAL A 43 -5.23 16.50 5.86
CA VAL A 43 -6.05 16.06 7.00
C VAL A 43 -6.94 17.22 7.42
N THR A 44 -8.25 16.99 7.48
CA THR A 44 -9.27 18.00 7.82
C THR A 44 -10.07 17.57 9.05
N GLY A 45 -10.56 18.54 9.83
CA GLY A 45 -11.49 18.28 10.93
C GLY A 45 -10.94 17.47 12.11
N ALA A 46 -9.62 17.29 12.21
CA ALA A 46 -8.99 16.68 13.39
C ALA A 46 -9.18 17.58 14.62
N THR A 47 -9.54 16.97 15.75
CA THR A 47 -9.62 17.65 17.05
C THR A 47 -8.73 16.95 18.07
N GLN A 48 -8.65 17.46 19.30
CA GLN A 48 -7.92 16.77 20.37
C GLN A 48 -8.48 15.39 20.70
N THR A 49 -9.77 15.14 20.40
CA THR A 49 -10.50 13.94 20.80
C THR A 49 -11.01 13.10 19.64
N GLU A 50 -11.00 13.62 18.41
CA GLU A 50 -11.46 12.91 17.22
C GLU A 50 -10.38 12.92 16.14
N PRO A 51 -10.04 11.76 15.55
CA PRO A 51 -9.19 11.72 14.38
C PRO A 51 -9.89 12.44 13.21
N GLY A 52 -9.12 13.25 12.47
CA GLY A 52 -9.62 13.95 11.29
C GLY A 52 -9.92 13.02 10.12
N THR A 53 -10.43 13.60 9.04
CA THR A 53 -10.59 12.92 7.75
C THR A 53 -9.31 13.08 6.95
N SER A 54 -8.82 12.00 6.32
CA SER A 54 -7.75 12.08 5.34
C SER A 54 -8.35 12.22 3.94
N GLU A 55 -7.94 13.27 3.23
CA GLU A 55 -8.40 13.61 1.90
C GLU A 55 -7.24 13.45 0.92
N LEU A 56 -7.46 12.74 -0.19
CA LEU A 56 -6.55 12.70 -1.34
C LEU A 56 -7.00 13.77 -2.33
N HIS A 57 -6.07 14.67 -2.65
CA HIS A 57 -6.28 15.80 -3.54
C HIS A 57 -5.47 15.67 -4.81
N LEU A 58 -6.00 16.30 -5.87
CA LEU A 58 -5.28 16.63 -7.09
C LEU A 58 -5.19 18.14 -7.22
N VAL A 59 -4.02 18.64 -7.61
CA VAL A 59 -3.79 20.08 -7.85
C VAL A 59 -2.83 20.27 -9.03
N LYS A 60 -2.96 21.37 -9.76
CA LYS A 60 -1.99 21.75 -10.79
C LYS A 60 -0.71 22.30 -10.15
N PRO A 61 0.42 22.34 -10.90
CA PRO A 61 1.69 22.81 -10.34
C PRO A 61 1.69 24.29 -9.95
N ASP A 62 0.78 25.07 -10.53
CA ASP A 62 0.55 26.49 -10.18
C ASP A 62 -0.37 26.67 -8.95
N GLY A 63 -0.85 25.57 -8.35
CA GLY A 63 -1.77 25.58 -7.20
C GLY A 63 -3.25 25.71 -7.57
N SER A 64 -3.59 25.85 -8.85
CA SER A 64 -4.98 25.92 -9.30
C SER A 64 -5.62 24.53 -9.42
N ASP A 65 -6.95 24.48 -9.51
CA ASP A 65 -7.72 23.22 -9.65
C ASP A 65 -7.47 22.22 -8.50
N ASP A 66 -7.29 22.72 -7.27
CA ASP A 66 -7.23 21.89 -6.05
C ASP A 66 -8.61 21.27 -5.79
N ARG A 67 -8.68 19.94 -5.89
CA ARG A 67 -9.91 19.18 -5.68
C ARG A 67 -9.66 17.87 -4.96
N ILE A 68 -10.62 17.48 -4.13
CA ILE A 68 -10.65 16.18 -3.47
C ILE A 68 -11.09 15.12 -4.48
N ILE A 69 -10.38 13.99 -4.51
CA ILE A 69 -10.77 12.81 -5.30
C ILE A 69 -11.16 11.61 -4.42
N TYR A 70 -10.74 11.61 -3.15
CA TYR A 70 -11.17 10.60 -2.17
C TYR A 70 -11.07 11.15 -0.74
N SER A 71 -11.98 10.73 0.12
CA SER A 71 -11.95 11.01 1.56
C SER A 71 -12.17 9.72 2.32
N THR A 72 -11.35 9.47 3.34
CA THR A 72 -11.61 8.34 4.24
C THR A 72 -12.92 8.55 4.99
N PRO A 73 -13.67 7.49 5.33
CA PRO A 73 -14.79 7.62 6.24
C PRO A 73 -14.33 8.25 7.57
N ARG A 74 -15.15 9.16 8.12
CA ARG A 74 -14.83 9.88 9.36
C ARG A 74 -14.66 8.90 10.53
N GLY A 75 -13.64 9.12 11.36
CA GLY A 75 -13.36 8.25 12.50
C GLY A 75 -12.58 6.98 12.15
N LEU A 76 -12.41 6.67 10.86
CA LEU A 76 -11.56 5.57 10.39
C LEU A 76 -10.17 6.08 10.00
N VAL A 77 -9.22 5.15 10.03
CA VAL A 77 -7.76 5.39 10.08
C VAL A 77 -7.20 6.14 8.85
N SER A 78 -6.05 6.77 9.05
CA SER A 78 -5.37 7.70 8.13
C SER A 78 -4.98 7.09 6.77
N ILE A 79 -4.84 7.96 5.77
CA ILE A 79 -3.99 7.72 4.60
C ILE A 79 -2.55 8.13 4.99
N TYR A 80 -1.55 7.32 4.63
CA TYR A 80 -0.15 7.63 4.92
C TYR A 80 0.50 8.44 3.78
N PRO A 81 1.44 9.34 4.10
CA PRO A 81 1.79 10.44 3.22
C PRO A 81 2.80 10.07 2.13
N VAL A 82 2.43 9.23 1.16
CA VAL A 82 3.05 9.20 -0.18
C VAL A 82 2.05 8.63 -1.21
N PRO A 83 1.32 9.45 -1.98
CA PRO A 83 0.64 8.95 -3.16
C PRO A 83 1.68 8.66 -4.25
N GLY A 84 1.54 7.53 -4.93
CA GLY A 84 2.44 7.07 -5.98
C GLY A 84 1.68 6.87 -7.28
N TRP A 85 1.97 7.71 -8.27
CA TRP A 85 1.42 7.56 -9.61
C TRP A 85 1.93 6.30 -10.29
N ARG A 86 1.03 5.55 -10.93
CA ARG A 86 1.41 4.59 -11.96
C ARG A 86 2.11 5.36 -13.10
N PRO A 87 3.18 4.83 -13.72
CA PRO A 87 3.98 5.57 -14.71
C PRO A 87 3.20 6.16 -15.89
N ASP A 88 2.06 5.59 -16.25
CA ASP A 88 1.18 6.08 -17.32
C ASP A 88 0.17 7.16 -16.88
N GLY A 89 0.09 7.46 -15.58
CA GLY A 89 -0.80 8.48 -15.04
C GLY A 89 -2.27 8.08 -14.92
N GLU A 90 -2.64 6.81 -15.15
CA GLU A 90 -4.04 6.38 -15.10
C GLU A 90 -4.50 5.93 -13.70
N GLU A 91 -3.57 5.69 -12.78
CA GLU A 91 -3.87 5.21 -11.42
C GLU A 91 -2.93 5.86 -10.39
N ILE A 92 -3.50 6.20 -9.24
CA ILE A 92 -2.78 6.70 -8.07
C ILE A 92 -2.87 5.62 -7.01
N ALA A 93 -1.73 5.08 -6.61
CA ALA A 93 -1.64 4.20 -5.46
C ALA A 93 -1.38 4.99 -4.18
N PHE A 94 -1.89 4.51 -3.06
CA PHE A 94 -1.64 5.09 -1.74
C PHE A 94 -1.81 4.06 -0.63
N ILE A 95 -1.15 4.28 0.50
CA ILE A 95 -1.30 3.40 1.66
C ILE A 95 -2.38 3.95 2.57
N SER A 96 -3.35 3.13 2.96
CA SER A 96 -4.37 3.52 3.93
C SER A 96 -4.66 2.42 4.93
N ALA A 97 -4.99 2.82 6.16
CA ALA A 97 -5.41 1.93 7.23
C ALA A 97 -6.93 1.95 7.47
N HIS A 98 -7.71 2.68 6.65
CA HIS A 98 -9.16 2.85 6.89
C HIS A 98 -9.94 1.52 6.96
N GLU A 99 -9.45 0.49 6.28
CA GLU A 99 -10.01 -0.87 6.27
C GLU A 99 -9.22 -1.86 7.14
N PHE A 100 -8.54 -1.41 8.21
CA PHE A 100 -7.78 -2.30 9.12
C PHE A 100 -8.65 -3.41 9.73
N GLY A 101 -9.95 -3.12 9.92
CA GLY A 101 -10.90 -4.02 10.55
C GLY A 101 -11.30 -5.23 9.70
N CYS A 102 -11.04 -5.19 8.39
CA CYS A 102 -11.36 -6.27 7.46
C CYS A 102 -10.11 -6.75 6.69
N SER A 103 -8.91 -6.54 7.24
CA SER A 103 -7.65 -6.93 6.61
C SER A 103 -6.72 -7.65 7.57
N ARG A 104 -5.93 -8.55 6.99
CA ARG A 104 -4.78 -9.14 7.69
C ARG A 104 -3.72 -8.09 7.98
N PHE A 105 -3.60 -7.03 7.18
CA PHE A 105 -2.67 -5.93 7.43
C PHE A 105 -3.31 -4.80 8.21
N ASP A 106 -2.50 -4.01 8.91
CA ASP A 106 -2.93 -2.79 9.59
C ASP A 106 -3.02 -1.61 8.61
N SER A 107 -2.37 -1.73 7.46
CA SER A 107 -2.50 -0.83 6.32
C SER A 107 -2.32 -1.58 5.01
N ASP A 108 -3.07 -1.16 3.99
CA ASP A 108 -3.04 -1.73 2.66
C ASP A 108 -2.75 -0.67 1.60
N ILE A 109 -2.33 -1.12 0.43
CA ILE A 109 -2.20 -0.29 -0.74
C ILE A 109 -3.54 -0.27 -1.46
N PHE A 110 -4.03 0.92 -1.76
CA PHE A 110 -5.21 1.18 -2.54
C PHE A 110 -4.81 1.83 -3.86
N GLY A 111 -5.58 1.58 -4.91
CA GLY A 111 -5.48 2.23 -6.20
C GLY A 111 -6.77 2.98 -6.50
N ILE A 112 -6.66 4.16 -7.09
CA ILE A 112 -7.80 4.98 -7.53
C ILE A 112 -7.46 5.71 -8.82
N ARG A 113 -8.44 5.95 -9.69
CA ARG A 113 -8.25 6.78 -10.89
C ARG A 113 -8.23 8.27 -10.52
N PRO A 114 -7.62 9.13 -11.35
CA PRO A 114 -7.58 10.58 -11.12
C PRO A 114 -8.95 11.28 -11.12
N ASP A 115 -9.98 10.63 -11.65
CA ASP A 115 -11.37 11.10 -11.61
C ASP A 115 -12.11 10.71 -10.31
N GLY A 116 -11.44 9.99 -9.40
CA GLY A 116 -12.02 9.46 -8.15
C GLY A 116 -12.75 8.13 -8.31
N SER A 117 -12.84 7.57 -9.52
CA SER A 117 -13.47 6.28 -9.78
C SER A 117 -12.51 5.11 -9.54
N GLY A 118 -13.08 3.90 -9.46
CA GLY A 118 -12.30 2.66 -9.48
C GLY A 118 -11.45 2.43 -8.24
N LEU A 119 -11.82 2.99 -7.09
CA LEU A 119 -11.15 2.73 -5.82
C LEU A 119 -11.17 1.22 -5.53
N ARG A 120 -9.98 0.63 -5.42
CA ARG A 120 -9.77 -0.79 -5.13
C ARG A 120 -8.64 -0.98 -4.15
N ARG A 121 -8.73 -2.03 -3.33
CA ARG A 121 -7.63 -2.51 -2.50
C ARG A 121 -6.71 -3.38 -3.38
N ILE A 122 -5.45 -3.00 -3.48
CA ILE A 122 -4.43 -3.72 -4.27
C ILE A 122 -3.86 -4.89 -3.46
N THR A 123 -3.54 -4.67 -2.19
CA THR A 123 -3.02 -5.73 -1.30
C THR A 123 -4.13 -6.31 -0.46
N ASN A 124 -4.19 -7.64 -0.31
CA ASN A 124 -5.22 -8.32 0.49
C ASN A 124 -6.67 -8.01 0.03
N ALA A 125 -6.87 -7.89 -1.28
CA ALA A 125 -8.20 -7.76 -1.87
C ALA A 125 -9.12 -8.93 -1.44
N PRO A 126 -10.45 -8.70 -1.39
CA PRO A 126 -11.17 -7.49 -1.80
C PRO A 126 -11.24 -6.39 -0.73
N ARG A 127 -11.90 -5.27 -1.04
CA ARG A 127 -12.25 -4.21 -0.06
C ARG A 127 -13.33 -4.69 0.90
N CYS A 128 -13.50 -4.02 2.04
CA CYS A 128 -14.53 -4.40 3.01
C CYS A 128 -15.94 -4.40 2.39
N GLU A 129 -16.26 -3.37 1.58
CA GLU A 129 -17.58 -3.24 0.95
C GLU A 129 -17.85 -4.32 -0.10
N ASP A 130 -16.80 -4.74 -0.81
CA ASP A 130 -16.86 -5.70 -1.91
C ASP A 130 -17.06 -7.14 -1.41
N LEU A 131 -16.70 -7.43 -0.15
CA LEU A 131 -16.97 -8.72 0.51
C LEU A 131 -18.45 -9.08 0.47
N ALA A 132 -19.33 -8.08 0.33
CA ALA A 132 -20.76 -8.32 0.37
C ALA A 132 -21.30 -9.12 -0.82
N ALA A 133 -20.56 -9.13 -1.94
CA ALA A 133 -20.91 -9.83 -3.17
C ALA A 133 -20.64 -11.35 -3.10
N PHE A 134 -19.86 -11.81 -2.13
CA PHE A 134 -19.48 -13.21 -2.02
C PHE A 134 -20.51 -14.02 -1.22
N PRO A 135 -20.70 -15.31 -1.54
CA PRO A 135 -21.35 -16.27 -0.65
C PRO A 135 -20.69 -16.23 0.73
N ARG A 136 -21.45 -16.54 1.79
CA ARG A 136 -20.94 -16.42 3.17
C ARG A 136 -21.21 -17.67 3.99
N GLY A 137 -20.24 -18.01 4.83
CA GLY A 137 -20.34 -19.03 5.86
C GLY A 137 -19.92 -18.49 7.23
N SER A 138 -19.72 -19.41 8.16
CA SER A 138 -19.19 -19.15 9.50
C SER A 138 -18.03 -20.09 9.79
N ALA A 139 -17.16 -19.71 10.72
CA ALA A 139 -16.06 -20.55 11.17
C ALA A 139 -15.95 -20.57 12.69
N ARG A 140 -15.64 -21.74 13.26
CA ARG A 140 -15.19 -21.90 14.64
C ARG A 140 -13.68 -21.91 14.69
N VAL A 141 -13.10 -21.09 15.57
CA VAL A 141 -11.65 -21.07 15.78
C VAL A 141 -11.29 -21.04 17.25
N THR A 142 -10.31 -21.85 17.63
CA THR A 142 -9.74 -21.90 18.98
C THR A 142 -8.51 -21.00 19.05
N ILE A 143 -8.51 -20.10 20.02
CA ILE A 143 -7.41 -19.18 20.32
C ILE A 143 -6.87 -19.52 21.71
N GLU A 144 -5.56 -19.60 21.83
CA GLU A 144 -4.87 -19.99 23.06
C GLU A 144 -3.99 -18.86 23.56
N ASN A 145 -4.32 -18.30 24.72
CA ASN A 145 -3.52 -17.25 25.33
C ASN A 145 -2.44 -17.86 26.23
N GLN A 146 -1.24 -18.04 25.70
CA GLN A 146 -0.08 -18.52 26.46
C GLN A 146 0.73 -17.38 27.10
N THR A 147 0.24 -16.14 27.01
CA THR A 147 0.90 -14.96 27.59
C THR A 147 0.55 -14.79 29.07
N LEU A 148 1.23 -13.85 29.74
CA LEU A 148 0.97 -13.48 31.13
C LEU A 148 0.20 -12.16 31.30
N ASN A 149 0.01 -11.36 30.24
CA ASN A 149 -0.32 -9.94 30.38
C ASN A 149 -1.55 -9.48 29.60
N ALA A 150 -1.74 -9.93 28.36
CA ALA A 150 -2.83 -9.45 27.51
C ALA A 150 -4.08 -10.29 27.74
N SER A 151 -5.26 -9.65 27.76
CA SER A 151 -6.52 -10.38 27.81
C SER A 151 -7.47 -10.03 26.69
N ILE A 152 -7.31 -8.90 25.99
CA ILE A 152 -8.18 -8.51 24.87
C ILE A 152 -7.45 -8.71 23.55
N PHE A 153 -8.11 -9.44 22.65
CA PHE A 153 -7.63 -9.73 21.32
C PHE A 153 -8.71 -9.47 20.27
N PHE A 154 -8.27 -9.12 19.07
CA PHE A 154 -9.13 -8.98 17.89
C PHE A 154 -8.83 -10.12 16.94
N ILE A 155 -9.83 -10.91 16.60
CA ILE A 155 -9.72 -12.06 15.73
C ILE A 155 -10.25 -11.65 14.36
N TYR A 156 -9.44 -11.92 13.35
CA TYR A 156 -9.76 -11.69 11.95
C TYR A 156 -9.61 -13.00 11.19
N ILE A 157 -10.58 -13.32 10.36
CA ILE A 157 -10.44 -14.37 9.34
C ILE A 157 -10.48 -13.65 8.00
N GLU A 158 -9.58 -13.97 7.08
CA GLU A 158 -9.61 -13.40 5.73
C GLU A 158 -11.03 -13.49 5.16
N GLY A 159 -11.57 -12.41 4.59
CA GLY A 159 -12.96 -12.38 4.10
C GLY A 159 -14.03 -12.01 5.15
N ALA A 160 -13.67 -11.84 6.43
CA ALA A 160 -14.56 -11.23 7.41
C ALA A 160 -14.63 -9.71 7.19
N ALA A 161 -15.82 -9.13 7.32
CA ALA A 161 -16.01 -7.68 7.16
C ALA A 161 -15.58 -6.86 8.39
N GLU A 162 -15.39 -7.51 9.53
CA GLU A 162 -15.04 -6.87 10.80
C GLU A 162 -14.19 -7.78 11.70
N LEU A 163 -13.54 -7.16 12.69
CA LEU A 163 -12.81 -7.87 13.74
C LEU A 163 -13.77 -8.36 14.82
N GLN A 164 -13.60 -9.60 15.25
CA GLN A 164 -14.27 -10.10 16.45
C GLN A 164 -13.39 -9.84 17.67
N GLN A 165 -13.88 -9.06 18.63
CA GLN A 165 -13.18 -8.92 19.91
C GLN A 165 -13.43 -10.16 20.79
N ALA A 166 -12.40 -10.62 21.49
CA ALA A 166 -12.51 -11.63 22.54
C ALA A 166 -11.63 -11.28 23.74
N THR A 167 -12.13 -11.61 24.93
CA THR A 167 -11.35 -11.58 26.16
C THR A 167 -10.92 -12.99 26.53
N ILE A 168 -9.62 -13.28 26.53
CA ILE A 168 -9.05 -14.59 26.83
C ILE A 168 -8.02 -14.40 27.94
N SER A 169 -8.28 -14.94 29.13
CA SER A 169 -7.36 -14.82 30.26
C SER A 169 -6.03 -15.53 29.99
N PRO A 170 -4.91 -15.04 30.58
CA PRO A 170 -3.62 -15.73 30.59
C PRO A 170 -3.74 -17.21 30.97
N GLY A 171 -3.18 -18.09 30.15
CA GLY A 171 -3.18 -19.55 30.35
C GLY A 171 -4.46 -20.27 29.92
N PHE A 172 -5.46 -19.57 29.37
CA PHE A 172 -6.72 -20.15 28.91
C PHE A 172 -6.85 -20.14 27.40
N SER A 173 -7.75 -20.99 26.90
CA SER A 173 -8.18 -21.01 25.51
C SER A 173 -9.66 -20.63 25.40
N SER A 174 -10.05 -20.14 24.22
CA SER A 174 -11.44 -19.86 23.89
C SER A 174 -11.73 -20.28 22.46
N THR A 175 -12.90 -20.87 22.23
CA THR A 175 -13.39 -21.19 20.88
C THR A 175 -14.49 -20.22 20.50
N LEU A 176 -14.27 -19.46 19.43
CA LEU A 176 -15.15 -18.41 18.95
C LEU A 176 -15.83 -18.86 17.66
N THR A 177 -17.09 -18.49 17.46
CA THR A 177 -17.75 -18.61 16.16
C THR A 177 -17.78 -17.24 15.50
N ILE A 178 -17.11 -17.11 14.36
CA ILE A 178 -17.10 -15.91 13.53
C ILE A 178 -18.06 -16.14 12.37
N ASN A 179 -19.03 -15.24 12.21
CA ASN A 179 -20.11 -15.38 11.24
C ASN A 179 -19.89 -14.48 10.03
N ASN A 180 -20.67 -14.72 8.96
CA ASN A 180 -20.75 -13.87 7.79
C ASN A 180 -19.39 -13.63 7.09
N ILE A 181 -18.55 -14.66 7.05
CA ILE A 181 -17.25 -14.62 6.39
C ILE A 181 -17.48 -14.91 4.90
N ALA A 182 -16.99 -14.04 4.02
CA ALA A 182 -17.02 -14.27 2.58
C ALA A 182 -16.22 -15.54 2.24
N ASP A 183 -16.78 -16.44 1.44
CA ASP A 183 -16.03 -17.52 0.81
C ASP A 183 -15.21 -16.95 -0.37
N LEU A 184 -13.89 -16.96 -0.23
CA LEU A 184 -12.96 -16.42 -1.24
C LEU A 184 -12.51 -17.48 -2.26
N GLY A 185 -13.09 -18.69 -2.22
CA GLY A 185 -12.73 -19.81 -3.10
C GLY A 185 -11.33 -20.38 -2.81
N ARG A 186 -10.81 -20.15 -1.61
CA ARG A 186 -9.50 -20.61 -1.14
C ARG A 186 -9.50 -20.76 0.38
N GLN A 187 -8.52 -21.48 0.90
CA GLN A 187 -8.25 -21.50 2.33
C GLN A 187 -7.94 -20.08 2.85
N GLN A 188 -8.62 -19.71 3.93
CA GLN A 188 -8.59 -18.40 4.58
C GLN A 188 -7.91 -18.54 5.94
N ILE A 189 -6.92 -17.69 6.21
CA ILE A 189 -6.11 -17.78 7.43
C ILE A 189 -6.76 -16.99 8.58
N VAL A 190 -6.62 -17.52 9.80
CA VAL A 190 -7.00 -16.80 11.03
C VAL A 190 -5.82 -15.99 11.57
N TYR A 191 -6.09 -14.72 11.87
CA TYR A 191 -5.20 -13.78 12.51
C TYR A 191 -5.76 -13.34 13.86
N VAL A 192 -4.88 -13.19 14.83
CA VAL A 192 -5.17 -12.61 16.14
C VAL A 192 -4.33 -11.35 16.28
N LYS A 193 -4.95 -10.25 16.68
CA LYS A 193 -4.32 -8.93 16.77
C LYS A 193 -4.48 -8.33 18.17
N SER A 194 -3.46 -7.63 18.65
CA SER A 194 -3.51 -6.79 19.86
C SER A 194 -2.43 -5.72 19.79
N GLY A 195 -2.83 -4.45 19.91
CA GLY A 195 -1.95 -3.32 19.58
C GLY A 195 -1.44 -3.43 18.14
N SER A 196 -0.14 -3.24 17.91
CA SER A 196 0.51 -3.49 16.61
C SER A 196 0.92 -4.95 16.39
N GLY A 197 0.67 -5.82 17.36
CA GLY A 197 1.09 -7.21 17.32
C GLY A 197 0.06 -8.11 16.62
N THR A 198 0.54 -8.96 15.72
CA THR A 198 -0.25 -10.00 15.06
C THR A 198 0.34 -11.40 15.32
N TRP A 199 -0.53 -12.36 15.62
CA TRP A 199 -0.24 -13.80 15.67
C TRP A 199 -1.10 -14.51 14.62
N PHE A 200 -0.53 -15.51 13.95
CA PHE A 200 -1.26 -16.42 13.10
C PHE A 200 -0.54 -17.77 13.09
N ASN A 201 -1.29 -18.83 12.79
CA ASN A 201 -0.74 -20.15 12.54
C ASN A 201 -1.12 -20.52 11.10
N PRO A 202 -0.16 -20.75 10.18
CA PRO A 202 -0.47 -21.16 8.81
C PRO A 202 -1.32 -22.43 8.70
N ALA A 203 -1.29 -23.29 9.72
CA ALA A 203 -2.14 -24.49 9.80
C ALA A 203 -3.56 -24.21 10.36
N ALA A 204 -3.79 -23.04 10.96
CA ALA A 204 -5.10 -22.59 11.44
C ALA A 204 -5.88 -21.88 10.31
N TYR A 205 -5.96 -22.52 9.15
CA TYR A 205 -6.80 -22.07 8.05
C TYR A 205 -8.22 -22.65 8.18
N VAL A 206 -9.15 -21.99 7.49
CA VAL A 206 -10.54 -22.42 7.31
C VAL A 206 -10.87 -22.40 5.83
N ASP A 207 -11.61 -23.40 5.36
CA ASP A 207 -12.21 -23.41 4.04
C ASP A 207 -13.68 -23.03 4.22
N ILE A 208 -14.03 -21.79 3.87
CA ILE A 208 -15.36 -21.25 4.20
C ILE A 208 -16.40 -21.84 3.25
N GLU A 209 -17.38 -22.53 3.82
CA GLU A 209 -18.48 -23.11 3.07
C GLU A 209 -19.76 -22.26 3.19
N PRO A 210 -20.41 -21.87 2.08
CA PRO A 210 -21.61 -21.05 2.12
C PRO A 210 -22.75 -21.69 2.94
N GLY A 211 -23.31 -20.92 3.88
CA GLY A 211 -24.39 -21.35 4.77
C GLY A 211 -24.00 -22.38 5.83
N GLN A 212 -22.73 -22.79 5.90
CA GLN A 212 -22.23 -23.75 6.88
C GLN A 212 -21.40 -23.08 7.96
N THR A 213 -21.18 -23.81 9.06
CA THR A 213 -20.18 -23.45 10.08
C THR A 213 -19.06 -24.48 10.05
N VAL A 214 -17.91 -24.10 9.51
CA VAL A 214 -16.71 -24.93 9.48
C VAL A 214 -15.87 -24.74 10.75
N THR A 215 -14.86 -25.57 10.98
CA THR A 215 -13.94 -25.44 12.12
C THR A 215 -12.50 -25.38 11.61
N ALA A 216 -11.71 -24.46 12.14
CA ALA A 216 -10.29 -24.34 11.80
C ALA A 216 -9.52 -25.64 12.13
N GLY A 217 -8.62 -26.05 11.25
CA GLY A 217 -7.86 -27.29 11.43
C GLY A 217 -6.83 -27.26 12.58
N SER A 218 -6.52 -26.08 13.11
CA SER A 218 -5.60 -25.88 14.24
C SER A 218 -5.96 -24.61 14.99
N SER A 219 -5.44 -24.48 16.22
CA SER A 219 -5.57 -23.26 17.01
C SER A 219 -4.51 -22.21 16.64
N VAL A 220 -4.79 -20.95 17.00
CA VAL A 220 -3.79 -19.88 16.97
C VAL A 220 -3.27 -19.65 18.38
N GLN A 221 -1.94 -19.70 18.51
CA GLN A 221 -1.22 -19.55 19.77
C GLN A 221 -0.72 -18.13 19.95
N ILE A 222 -1.06 -17.52 21.08
CA ILE A 222 -0.56 -16.20 21.48
C ILE A 222 0.59 -16.44 22.47
N THR A 223 1.81 -16.45 21.95
CA THR A 223 3.00 -16.93 22.68
C THR A 223 3.81 -15.84 23.38
N SER A 224 3.49 -14.56 23.15
CA SER A 224 4.25 -13.41 23.63
C SER A 224 3.33 -12.24 23.96
N GLY A 225 3.75 -11.33 24.86
CA GLY A 225 2.94 -10.15 25.21
C GLY A 225 2.80 -9.11 24.08
N TYR A 226 3.72 -9.15 23.10
CA TYR A 226 3.66 -8.38 21.86
C TYR A 226 3.62 -9.36 20.69
N GLY A 227 2.80 -9.08 19.68
CA GLY A 227 2.71 -9.96 18.52
C GLY A 227 4.04 -10.06 17.78
N PRO A 228 4.45 -11.27 17.38
CA PRO A 228 5.74 -11.49 16.71
C PRO A 228 5.81 -10.80 15.34
N PHE A 229 4.66 -10.46 14.75
CA PHE A 229 4.58 -9.80 13.46
C PHE A 229 3.88 -8.45 13.58
N GLN A 230 4.40 -7.47 12.83
CA GLN A 230 3.73 -6.22 12.52
C GLN A 230 3.40 -6.26 11.04
N LEU A 231 2.14 -6.51 10.69
CA LEU A 231 1.73 -6.65 9.29
C LEU A 231 1.28 -5.30 8.77
N ARG A 232 2.23 -4.39 8.49
CA ARG A 232 1.93 -3.02 8.09
C ARG A 232 2.76 -2.60 6.88
N ILE A 233 2.08 -2.13 5.84
CA ILE A 233 2.78 -1.53 4.69
C ILE A 233 3.15 -0.09 5.03
N ASN A 234 4.45 0.21 4.95
CA ASN A 234 4.98 1.56 5.17
C ASN A 234 5.44 2.25 3.89
N ASN A 235 5.71 1.47 2.84
CA ASN A 235 6.17 1.99 1.56
C ASN A 235 5.83 1.04 0.41
N PHE A 236 5.73 1.59 -0.79
CA PHE A 236 5.57 0.84 -2.02
C PHE A 236 6.20 1.59 -3.19
N THR A 237 6.48 0.88 -4.28
CA THR A 237 6.89 1.47 -5.55
C THR A 237 6.22 0.74 -6.70
N TRP A 238 5.86 1.49 -7.74
CA TRP A 238 5.52 0.90 -9.02
C TRP A 238 6.76 0.38 -9.72
N LYS A 239 6.60 -0.72 -10.45
CA LYS A 239 7.55 -1.12 -11.50
C LYS A 239 7.52 -0.07 -12.62
N GLY A 240 8.64 0.11 -13.32
CA GLY A 240 8.78 1.17 -14.33
C GLY A 240 7.80 1.09 -15.51
N ASP A 241 7.25 -0.10 -15.79
CA ASP A 241 6.20 -0.33 -16.79
C ASP A 241 4.77 -0.21 -16.23
N GLY A 242 4.62 0.03 -14.92
CA GLY A 242 3.34 0.14 -14.23
C GLY A 242 2.58 -1.17 -14.04
N SER A 243 3.15 -2.33 -14.39
CA SER A 243 2.41 -3.60 -14.34
C SER A 243 2.26 -4.16 -12.92
N GLU A 244 3.17 -3.79 -12.02
CA GLU A 244 3.31 -4.39 -10.69
C GLU A 244 3.68 -3.34 -9.63
N ILE A 245 3.35 -3.64 -8.38
CA ILE A 245 3.77 -2.87 -7.21
C ILE A 245 4.63 -3.76 -6.32
N ALA A 246 5.80 -3.26 -5.93
CA ALA A 246 6.60 -3.83 -4.85
C ALA A 246 6.30 -3.08 -3.55
N TYR A 247 6.28 -3.79 -2.43
CA TYR A 247 6.02 -3.23 -1.11
C TYR A 247 6.78 -3.99 -0.03
N ILE A 248 6.93 -3.37 1.13
CA ILE A 248 7.60 -3.95 2.30
C ILE A 248 6.59 -4.00 3.45
N VAL A 249 6.55 -5.16 4.12
CA VAL A 249 5.74 -5.46 5.31
C VAL A 249 6.68 -5.74 6.46
#